data_AF-A0A346PBE6-F1
#
_entry.id   AF-A0A346PBE6-F1
#
_cell.length_a   1.000
_cell.length_b   1.000
_cell.length_c   1.000
_cell.angle_alpha   90.00
_cell.angle_beta   90.00
_cell.angle_gamma   90.00
#
_symmetry.space_group_name_H-M   'P 1'
#
loop_
_entity.id
_entity.type
_entity.pdbx_description
1 polymer ?
#
loop_
_entity_poly.entity_id
_entity_poly.type
_entity_poly.pdbx_seq_one_letter_code
_entity_poly.pdbx_strand_id
1 'polypeptide(L)' 'MSQLVATVATILAVALAGLSLMAIVAGNYFFAGTLLTFVAFAIYAREINVD' A
#
# COMPACT_ATOMS: atom_id res chain seq x y z
N MET A 1 -7.64 -13.97 -12.81
CA MET A 1 -8.43 -12.90 -12.18
C MET A 1 -8.19 -11.56 -12.89
N SER A 2 -8.65 -10.41 -12.37
CA SER A 2 -8.62 -9.12 -13.11
C SER A 2 -7.25 -8.41 -13.01
N GLN A 3 -6.48 -8.46 -14.11
CA GLN A 3 -5.22 -7.72 -14.28
C GLN A 3 -5.32 -6.23 -13.95
N LEU A 4 -6.48 -5.61 -14.20
CA LEU A 4 -6.73 -4.21 -13.86
C LEU A 4 -6.67 -3.99 -12.34
N VAL A 5 -7.30 -4.86 -11.56
CA VAL A 5 -7.34 -4.75 -10.09
C VAL A 5 -5.94 -4.93 -9.51
N ALA A 6 -5.17 -5.89 -10.01
CA ALA A 6 -3.79 -6.09 -9.61
C ALA A 6 -2.90 -4.86 -9.87
N THR A 7 -3.11 -4.20 -11.01
CA THR A 7 -2.38 -2.99 -11.38
C THR A 7 -2.73 -1.83 -10.43
N VAL A 8 -4.02 -1.60 -10.18
CA VAL A 8 -4.48 -0.55 -9.26
C VAL A 8 -3.98 -0.81 -7.84
N ALA A 9 -4.03 -2.06 -7.36
CA ALA A 9 -3.53 -2.45 -6.06
C ALA A 9 -2.02 -2.19 -5.92
N THR A 10 -1.23 -2.43 -6.98
CA THR A 10 0.20 -2.12 -7.01
C THR A 10 0.45 -0.61 -6.88
N ILE A 11 -0.26 0.22 -7.65
CA ILE A 11 -0.14 1.68 -7.58
C ILE A 11 -0.49 2.18 -6.17
N LEU A 12 -1.57 1.66 -5.59
CA LEU A 12 -2.01 2.03 -4.25
C LEU A 12 -0.95 1.67 -3.19
N ALA A 13 -0.38 0.47 -3.26
CA ALA A 13 0.68 0.03 -2.35
C ALA A 13 1.90 0.96 -2.40
N VAL A 14 2.35 1.35 -3.60
CA VAL A 14 3.49 2.27 -3.77
C VAL A 14 3.17 3.67 -3.21
N ALA A 15 1.98 4.20 -3.51
CA ALA A 15 1.59 5.52 -3.03
C ALA A 15 1.50 5.56 -1.49
N LEU A 16 0.89 4.56 -0.87
CA LEU A 16 0.77 4.45 0.58
C LEU A 16 2.14 4.26 1.25
N ALA A 17 3.05 3.48 0.65
CA ALA A 17 4.41 3.32 1.14
C ALA A 17 5.17 4.65 1.11
N GLY A 18 5.05 5.42 0.01
CA GLY A 18 5.62 6.76 -0.10
C GLY A 18 5.09 7.72 0.96
N LEU A 19 3.76 7.75 1.16
CA LEU A 19 3.14 8.56 2.21
C LEU A 19 3.58 8.13 3.61
N SER A 20 3.77 6.84 3.85
CA SER A 20 4.26 6.33 5.12
C SER A 20 5.67 6.84 5.41
N LEU A 21 6.57 6.81 4.42
CA LEU A 21 7.92 7.37 4.56
C LEU A 21 7.87 8.88 4.89
N MET A 22 7.01 9.65 4.21
CA MET A 22 6.82 11.06 4.53
C MET A 22 6.33 11.26 5.98
N ALA A 23 5.39 10.44 6.44
CA ALA A 23 4.87 10.48 7.81
C ALA A 23 5.94 10.12 8.86
N ILE A 24 6.83 9.16 8.56
CA ILE A 24 7.99 8.82 9.41
C ILE A 24 8.92 10.02 9.53
N VAL A 25 9.28 10.66 8.41
CA VAL A 25 10.16 11.83 8.40
C VAL A 25 9.53 13.01 9.17
N ALA A 26 8.21 13.16 9.12
CA ALA A 26 7.46 14.14 9.89
C ALA A 26 7.29 13.78 11.38
N GLY A 27 7.82 12.64 11.84
CA GLY A 27 7.71 12.17 13.23
C GLY A 27 6.36 11.56 13.61
N ASN A 28 5.46 11.34 12.65
CA ASN A 28 4.14 10.77 12.88
C ASN A 28 4.13 9.25 12.67
N TYR A 29 4.71 8.52 13.62
CA TYR A 29 4.90 7.07 13.53
C TYR A 29 3.60 6.27 13.56
N PHE A 30 2.57 6.74 14.29
CA PHE A 30 1.27 6.06 14.34
C PHE A 30 0.58 6.07 12.97
N PHE A 31 0.56 7.24 12.33
CA PHE A 31 -0.01 7.36 10.99
C PHE A 31 0.83 6.59 9.96
N ALA A 32 2.16 6.66 10.05
CA ALA A 32 3.04 5.86 9.20
C ALA A 32 2.78 4.35 9.30
N GLY A 33 2.66 3.82 10.53
CA GLY A 33 2.33 2.41 10.77
C GLY A 33 0.95 2.04 10.23
N THR A 34 -0.03 2.93 10.37
CA THR A 34 -1.37 2.74 9.81
C THR A 34 -1.33 2.64 8.28
N LEU A 35 -0.57 3.52 7.63
CA LEU A 35 -0.36 3.46 6.17
C LEU A 35 0.32 2.17 5.74
N LEU A 36 1.32 1.67 6.48
CA LEU A 36 1.98 0.40 6.18
C LEU A 36 1.03 -0.80 6.28
N THR A 37 0.08 -0.78 7.21
CA THR A 37 -0.97 -1.80 7.27
C THR A 37 -1.81 -1.80 5.98
N PHE A 38 -2.18 -0.63 5.46
CA PHE A 38 -2.90 -0.54 4.19
C PHE A 38 -2.04 -0.96 2.98
N VAL A 39 -0.73 -0.71 3.01
CA VAL A 39 0.21 -1.26 2.01
C VAL A 39 0.13 -2.79 1.98
N ALA A 40 0.17 -3.44 3.14
CA ALA A 40 0.08 -4.90 3.23
C ALA A 40 -1.25 -5.42 2.65
N PHE A 41 -2.38 -4.77 2.95
CA PHE A 41 -3.67 -5.12 2.35
C PHE A 41 -3.70 -4.93 0.83
N ALA A 42 -3.10 -3.85 0.31
CA ALA A 42 -3.01 -3.62 -1.13
C ALA A 42 -2.16 -4.69 -1.84
N ILE A 43 -1.05 -5.11 -1.24
CA ILE A 43 -0.23 -6.22 -1.77
C ILE A 43 -1.04 -7.52 -1.76
N TYR A 44 -1.72 -7.83 -0.65
CA TYR A 44 -2.58 -9.01 -0.59
C TYR A 44 -3.68 -8.99 -1.66
N ALA A 45 -4.35 -7.84 -1.85
CA ALA A 45 -5.35 -7.65 -2.89
C ALA A 45 -4.79 -7.82 -4.32
N ARG A 46 -3.52 -7.44 -4.53
CA ARG A 46 -2.81 -7.70 -5.79
C ARG A 46 -2.61 -9.20 -5.99
N GLU A 47 -2.03 -9.91 -5.01
CA GLU A 47 -1.70 -11.34 -5.14
C GLU A 47 -2.95 -12.16 -5.52
N ILE A 48 -4.07 -11.93 -4.85
CA ILE A 48 -5.34 -12.61 -5.16
C ILE A 48 -5.97 -12.19 -6.50
N ASN A 49 -5.36 -11.33 -7.30
CA ASN A 49 -5.89 -10.89 -8.59
C ASN A 49 -4.90 -11.12 -9.76
N VAL A 50 -3.67 -11.51 -9.46
CA VAL A 50 -2.63 -11.83 -10.46
C VAL A 50 -2.73 -13.29 -10.92
N ASP A 51 -3.22 -14.19 -10.07
CA ASP A 51 -3.55 -15.59 -10.40
C ASP A 51 -4.85 -15.73 -11.23
#